data_AF-A0A7J6WN53-F1
#
_entry.id   AF-A0A7J6WN53-F1
#
_cell.length_a   1.000
_cell.length_b   1.000
_cell.length_c   1.000
_cell.angle_alpha   90.00
_cell.angle_beta   90.00
_cell.angle_gamma   90.00
#
_symmetry.space_group_name_H-M   'P 1'
#
loop_
_entity.id
_entity.type
_entity.pdbx_description
1 polymer ?
#
loop_
_entity_poly.entity_id
_entity_poly.type
_entity_poly.pdbx_seq_one_letter_code
_entity_poly.pdbx_strand_id
1 'polypeptide(L)'
;MSVTTVSPKGGLQGPRPPALKIGMDSYKIKKPQSATQAIATRPPPVVIHLKSPEIIHTRPQDFRDIVQQLTGKPKSLAQPTTTISTAPHQSKFGRLT
;
A
#
# COMPACT_ATOMS: atom_id res chain seq x y z
N MET A 1 -32.92 31.14 47.48
CA MET A 1 -32.16 29.89 47.39
C MET A 1 -32.85 28.99 46.37
N SER A 2 -32.16 28.67 45.25
CA SER A 2 -32.21 27.41 44.47
C SER A 2 -33.56 26.97 43.86
N VAL A 3 -33.71 26.47 42.62
CA VAL A 3 -32.82 25.79 41.66
C VAL A 3 -33.33 26.01 40.23
N THR A 4 -32.42 26.19 39.29
CA THR A 4 -32.66 26.15 37.83
C THR A 4 -32.64 24.69 37.36
N THR A 5 -33.66 24.23 36.63
CA THR A 5 -33.58 22.99 35.83
C THR A 5 -33.51 23.38 34.36
N VAL A 6 -32.32 23.26 33.75
CA VAL A 6 -32.12 23.33 32.31
C VAL A 6 -32.19 21.91 31.74
N SER A 7 -33.10 21.68 30.78
CA SER A 7 -33.15 20.44 29.99
C SER A 7 -32.47 20.68 28.65
N PRO A 8 -31.44 19.91 28.24
CA PRO A 8 -30.84 20.05 26.93
C PRO A 8 -31.57 19.12 25.96
N LYS A 9 -32.37 19.67 25.04
CA LYS A 9 -32.91 18.90 23.92
C LYS A 9 -33.18 19.81 22.72
N GLY A 10 -32.19 19.91 21.83
CA GLY A 10 -32.39 20.45 20.50
C GLY A 10 -33.41 19.60 19.74
N GLY A 11 -34.63 20.12 19.61
CA GLY A 11 -35.68 19.53 18.81
C GLY A 11 -35.53 19.90 17.33
N LEU A 12 -36.01 19.01 16.45
CA LEU A 12 -36.20 19.34 15.03
C LEU A 12 -37.15 20.54 14.94
N GLN A 13 -36.78 21.58 14.20
CA GLN A 13 -37.62 22.76 14.03
C GLN A 13 -38.80 22.41 13.10
N GLY A 14 -39.93 22.04 13.69
CA GLY A 14 -41.16 21.65 12.98
C GLY A 14 -41.85 20.42 13.59
N PRO A 15 -43.07 20.06 13.15
CA PRO A 15 -43.75 18.84 13.58
C PRO A 15 -42.86 17.63 13.33
N ARG A 16 -42.70 16.78 14.36
CA ARG A 16 -41.89 15.57 14.24
C ARG A 16 -42.46 14.68 13.13
N PRO A 17 -41.63 14.19 12.19
CA PRO A 17 -42.09 13.25 11.18
C PRO A 17 -42.59 11.95 11.84
N PRO A 18 -43.54 11.23 11.19
CA PRO A 18 -44.06 9.97 11.71
C PRO A 18 -42.95 8.93 11.83
N ALA A 19 -43.11 8.00 12.78
CA ALA A 19 -42.15 6.93 12.99
C ALA A 19 -42.04 6.03 11.75
N LEU A 20 -40.82 5.67 11.37
CA LEU A 20 -40.56 4.76 10.27
C LEU A 20 -41.20 3.39 10.57
N LYS A 21 -42.05 2.91 9.66
CA LYS A 21 -42.64 1.57 9.73
C LYS A 21 -41.81 0.60 8.91
N ILE A 22 -41.52 -0.56 9.49
CA ILE A 22 -40.87 -1.67 8.78
C ILE A 22 -42.00 -2.47 8.11
N GLY A 23 -42.04 -2.43 6.77
CA GLY A 23 -42.95 -3.27 5.98
C GLY A 23 -42.44 -4.70 5.90
N MET A 24 -43.33 -5.69 5.73
CA MET A 24 -42.94 -7.10 5.59
C MET A 24 -41.99 -7.31 4.41
N ASP A 25 -42.07 -6.52 3.35
CA ASP A 25 -41.20 -6.51 2.17
C ASP A 25 -39.89 -5.74 2.35
N SER A 26 -39.63 -5.14 3.53
CA SER A 26 -38.39 -4.39 3.80
C SER A 26 -37.13 -5.23 3.61
N TYR A 27 -37.24 -6.56 3.76
CA TYR A 27 -36.13 -7.49 3.47
C TYR A 27 -35.71 -7.52 2.00
N LYS A 28 -36.56 -7.04 1.07
CA LYS A 28 -36.24 -6.94 -0.36
C LYS A 28 -35.47 -5.68 -0.71
N ILE A 29 -35.44 -4.68 0.19
CA ILE A 29 -34.71 -3.43 -0.01
C ILE A 29 -33.21 -3.72 0.14
N LYS A 30 -32.55 -3.99 -0.98
CA LYS A 30 -31.10 -4.05 -1.06
C LYS A 30 -30.58 -2.68 -1.46
N LYS A 31 -29.55 -2.19 -0.76
CA LYS A 31 -28.80 -1.00 -1.18
C LYS A 31 -28.28 -1.30 -2.61
N PRO A 32 -28.59 -0.48 -3.63
CA PRO A 32 -28.14 -0.77 -4.99
C PRO A 32 -26.62 -0.87 -5.00
N GLN A 33 -26.10 -2.08 -5.24
CA GLN A 33 -24.67 -2.31 -5.39
C GLN A 33 -24.25 -1.83 -6.77
N SER A 34 -23.94 -0.54 -6.91
CA SER A 34 -23.09 -0.09 -8.01
C SER A 34 -21.68 -0.62 -7.73
N ALA A 35 -21.36 -1.78 -8.29
CA ALA A 35 -20.06 -2.45 -8.15
C ALA A 35 -18.88 -1.60 -8.67
N THR A 36 -19.14 -0.48 -9.36
CA THR A 36 -18.13 0.47 -9.84
C THR A 36 -17.86 1.67 -8.92
N GLN A 37 -18.70 1.95 -7.91
CA GLN A 37 -18.46 3.07 -6.97
C GLN A 37 -17.83 2.64 -5.64
N ALA A 38 -17.76 1.33 -5.37
CA ALA A 38 -17.13 0.81 -4.16
C ALA A 38 -15.58 0.89 -4.18
N ILE A 39 -14.96 1.06 -5.36
CA ILE A 39 -13.51 1.31 -5.47
C ILE A 39 -13.20 2.81 -5.34
N ALA A 40 -14.15 3.70 -5.71
CA ALA A 40 -13.99 5.14 -5.57
C ALA A 40 -14.25 5.67 -4.13
N THR A 41 -14.88 4.86 -3.26
CA THR A 41 -15.25 5.25 -1.89
C THR A 41 -14.46 4.53 -0.80
N ARG A 42 -13.58 3.59 -1.15
CA ARG A 42 -12.65 3.00 -0.17
C ARG A 42 -11.46 3.93 0.01
N PRO A 43 -11.16 4.39 1.24
CA PRO A 43 -9.92 5.12 1.48
C PRO A 43 -8.75 4.21 1.08
N PRO A 44 -7.66 4.78 0.52
CA PRO A 44 -6.47 4.01 0.22
C PRO A 44 -5.98 3.32 1.50
N PRO A 45 -5.32 2.15 1.38
CA PRO A 45 -4.82 1.42 2.53
C PRO A 45 -3.88 2.30 3.35
N VAL A 46 -4.11 2.35 4.67
CA VAL A 46 -3.23 3.02 5.60
C VAL A 46 -2.15 2.03 6.03
N VAL A 47 -0.90 2.29 5.67
CA VAL A 47 0.24 1.47 6.09
C VAL A 47 0.77 2.01 7.42
N ILE A 48 0.66 1.21 8.48
CA ILE A 48 1.19 1.54 9.82
C ILE A 48 2.48 0.75 10.04
N HIS A 49 3.58 1.45 10.28
CA HIS A 49 4.88 0.85 10.57
C HIS A 49 5.03 0.64 12.08
N LEU A 50 5.21 -0.61 12.51
CA LEU A 50 5.41 -0.96 13.93
C LEU A 50 6.85 -0.74 14.40
N LYS A 51 7.79 -0.60 13.47
CA LYS A 51 9.22 -0.44 13.72
C LYS A 51 9.72 0.77 12.96
N SER A 52 10.63 1.51 13.56
CA SER A 52 11.32 2.61 12.89
C SER A 52 12.20 2.10 11.75
N PRO A 53 12.39 2.88 10.67
CA PRO A 53 13.37 2.57 9.64
C PRO A 53 14.79 2.47 10.23
N GLU A 54 15.60 1.56 9.69
CA GLU A 54 17.01 1.43 10.04
C GLU A 54 17.89 2.17 9.02
N ILE A 55 18.88 2.92 9.51
CA ILE A 55 19.83 3.64 8.65
C ILE A 55 21.02 2.73 8.35
N ILE A 56 21.32 2.56 7.07
CA ILE A 56 22.49 1.82 6.60
C ILE A 56 23.50 2.81 6.03
N HIS A 57 24.68 2.90 6.65
CA HIS A 57 25.80 3.67 6.13
C HIS A 57 26.70 2.76 5.30
N THR A 58 27.01 3.19 4.08
CA THR A 58 27.83 2.41 3.17
C THR A 58 28.67 3.32 2.29
N ARG A 59 29.64 2.74 1.57
CA ARG A 59 30.42 3.45 0.57
C ARG A 59 29.63 3.50 -0.74
N PRO A 60 29.82 4.53 -1.58
CA PRO A 60 29.06 4.68 -2.83
C PRO A 60 29.11 3.46 -3.76
N GLN A 61 30.26 2.77 -3.82
CA GLN A 61 30.44 1.57 -4.64
C GLN A 61 29.51 0.40 -4.24
N ASP A 62 29.13 0.32 -2.97
CA ASP A 62 28.39 -0.81 -2.40
C ASP A 62 26.87 -0.52 -2.37
N PHE A 63 26.46 0.73 -2.63
CA PHE A 63 25.06 1.20 -2.53
C PHE A 63 24.11 0.39 -3.42
N ARG A 64 24.50 0.18 -4.69
CA ARG A 64 23.66 -0.49 -5.67
C ARG A 64 23.35 -1.93 -5.27
N ASP A 65 24.35 -2.64 -4.76
CA ASP A 65 24.21 -4.04 -4.34
C ASP A 65 23.30 -4.17 -3.11
N ILE A 66 23.45 -3.27 -2.13
CA ILE A 66 22.58 -3.23 -0.95
C ILE A 66 21.13 -2.91 -1.34
N VAL A 67 20.92 -1.89 -2.18
CA VAL A 67 19.57 -1.56 -2.69
C VAL A 67 18.99 -2.75 -3.44
N GLN A 68 19.78 -3.42 -4.27
CA GLN A 68 19.35 -4.61 -5.00
C GLN A 68 19.01 -5.78 -4.08
N GLN A 69 19.73 -5.97 -2.97
CA GLN A 69 19.43 -7.00 -1.98
C GLN A 69 18.13 -6.70 -1.22
N LEU A 70 17.88 -5.44 -0.86
CA LEU A 70 16.71 -5.03 -0.07
C LEU A 70 15.43 -4.85 -0.90
N THR A 71 15.56 -4.47 -2.18
CA THR A 71 14.42 -4.13 -3.06
C THR A 71 14.28 -5.06 -4.26
N GLY A 72 15.32 -5.80 -4.59
CA GLY A 72 15.30 -6.73 -5.71
C GLY A 72 14.30 -7.86 -5.51
N LYS A 73 13.65 -8.26 -6.60
CA LYS A 73 12.95 -9.54 -6.64
C LYS A 73 13.97 -10.64 -6.32
N PRO A 74 13.63 -11.66 -5.50
CA PRO A 74 14.54 -12.77 -5.27
C PRO A 74 14.95 -13.33 -6.63
N LYS A 75 16.25 -13.52 -6.84
CA LYS A 75 16.74 -14.21 -8.04
C LYS A 75 16.03 -15.56 -8.03
N SER A 76 15.07 -15.75 -8.93
CA SER A 76 14.63 -17.11 -9.26
C SER A 76 15.91 -17.89 -9.53
N LEU A 77 16.10 -19.02 -8.87
CA LEU A 77 17.27 -19.89 -8.99
C LEU A 77 17.33 -20.52 -10.40
N ALA A 78 17.33 -19.70 -11.45
CA ALA A 78 17.77 -20.07 -12.77
C ALA A 78 19.29 -20.19 -12.70
N GLN A 79 19.70 -21.39 -12.27
CA GLN A 79 20.89 -22.16 -12.62
C GLN A 79 22.15 -21.37 -12.99
N PRO A 80 23.28 -21.55 -12.27
CA PRO A 80 24.54 -20.98 -12.68
C PRO A 80 24.98 -21.62 -14.00
N THR A 81 24.98 -20.88 -15.10
CA THR A 81 25.82 -21.22 -16.25
C THR A 81 27.23 -20.74 -15.93
N THR A 82 27.96 -21.60 -15.24
CA THR A 82 29.42 -21.54 -15.16
C THR A 82 29.98 -21.91 -16.54
N THR A 83 30.53 -20.96 -17.28
CA THR A 83 31.60 -21.22 -18.24
C THR A 83 32.68 -20.16 -18.05
N ILE A 84 33.54 -20.43 -17.07
CA ILE A 84 34.89 -19.89 -17.06
C ILE A 84 35.63 -20.63 -18.17
N SER A 85 36.00 -19.95 -19.24
CA SER A 85 37.09 -20.39 -20.12
C SER A 85 38.05 -19.23 -20.32
N THR A 86 38.81 -18.97 -19.25
CA THR A 86 40.11 -18.31 -19.34
C THR A 86 41.03 -19.23 -20.11
N ALA A 87 41.52 -18.80 -21.27
CA ALA A 87 42.73 -19.36 -21.86
C ALA A 87 43.67 -18.21 -22.22
N PRO A 88 44.95 -18.25 -21.80
CA PRO A 88 45.93 -17.19 -22.01
C PRO A 88 46.66 -17.36 -23.37
N HIS A 89 47.52 -16.38 -23.69
CA HIS A 89 48.73 -16.56 -24.55
C HIS A 89 48.48 -16.56 -26.09
N GLN A 90 49.19 -15.88 -27.00
CA GLN A 90 50.38 -15.02 -26.99
C GLN A 90 50.44 -14.26 -28.35
N SER A 91 50.99 -13.03 -28.33
CA SER A 91 51.79 -12.29 -29.34
C SER A 91 51.71 -12.62 -30.85
N LYS A 92 51.63 -11.58 -31.70
CA LYS A 92 52.68 -11.23 -32.70
C LYS A 92 52.39 -9.96 -33.53
N PHE A 93 53.29 -8.99 -33.37
CA PHE A 93 53.88 -8.03 -34.32
C PHE A 93 53.13 -7.56 -35.58
N GLY A 94 53.07 -6.23 -35.73
CA GLY A 94 52.89 -5.58 -37.03
C GLY A 94 52.77 -4.06 -36.94
N ARG A 95 53.91 -3.36 -36.83
CA ARG A 95 54.06 -1.96 -37.27
C ARG A 95 54.10 -1.94 -38.81
N LEU A 96 53.89 -0.74 -39.37
CA LEU A 96 54.09 -0.28 -40.77
C LEU A 96 52.75 -0.23 -41.52
N THR A 97 52.28 0.87 -42.11
CA THR A 97 52.87 2.17 -42.49
C THR A 97 51.83 3.26 -42.32
#